data_AF-A0A2V5U2X4-F1
#
_entry.id   AF-A0A2V5U2X4-F1
#
_cell.length_a   1.000
_cell.length_b   1.000
_cell.length_c   1.000
_cell.angle_alpha   90.00
_cell.angle_beta   90.00
_cell.angle_gamma   90.00
#
_symmetry.space_group_name_H-M   'P 1'
#
loop_
_entity.id
_entity.type
_entity.pdbx_description
1 polymer ?
#
loop_
_entity_poly.entity_id
_entity_poly.type
_entity_poly.pdbx_seq_one_letter_code
_entity_poly.pdbx_strand_id
1 'polypeptide(L)'
;MKLRALSLCIFACTACAFDVDDFLDQLDSTLTLSAFHDNFRARLSGTLDLEIYNFEQPAPGLIDSNIDTLFNPRLTLFLDAQIGSQIYFFAQSRLDRGFDPSDHGAQVRLDEYALRVTPWEDGRLTVQIGKFATVVGNWVPRHLSWENPFINAPLIYENVTPIQDKSAPVSPLYFIYGPYYYEKYAFNPVIWGPSYASGISVSGQLGKFDYAVEMKNASLSSRPESWTVTENGFDNPTFSSRFGFRPN
;
A
#
# COMPACT_ATOMS: atom_id res chain seq x y z
N MET A 1 42.28 10.20 -34.44
CA MET A 1 42.43 10.88 -33.14
C MET A 1 41.92 9.96 -32.05
N LYS A 2 42.76 9.61 -31.07
CA LYS A 2 42.45 8.72 -29.94
C LYS A 2 41.79 9.56 -28.84
N LEU A 3 40.53 9.32 -28.49
CA LEU A 3 39.97 9.84 -27.23
C LEU A 3 40.34 8.84 -26.12
N ARG A 4 41.20 9.30 -25.21
CA ARG A 4 41.64 8.56 -24.03
C ARG A 4 40.56 8.63 -22.95
N ALA A 5 40.42 7.51 -22.27
CA ALA A 5 39.67 7.25 -21.06
C ALA A 5 39.48 8.45 -20.12
N LEU A 6 38.23 8.73 -19.79
CA LEU A 6 37.81 9.35 -18.55
C LEU A 6 37.08 8.26 -17.74
N SER A 7 37.86 7.35 -17.18
CA SER A 7 37.40 6.47 -16.09
C SER A 7 37.78 7.21 -14.81
N LEU A 8 36.87 8.06 -14.32
CA LEU A 8 37.06 8.82 -13.10
C LEU A 8 36.27 8.13 -11.97
N CYS A 9 37.01 7.35 -11.18
CA CYS A 9 36.87 7.21 -9.73
C CYS A 9 35.47 6.98 -9.13
N ILE A 10 34.96 5.75 -9.20
CA ILE A 10 34.09 5.17 -8.15
C ILE A 10 35.01 4.66 -7.04
N PHE A 11 35.57 5.56 -6.22
CA PHE A 11 36.36 5.16 -5.03
C PHE A 11 36.30 6.18 -3.88
N ALA A 12 35.31 7.09 -3.89
CA ALA A 12 35.14 8.12 -2.87
C ALA A 12 33.93 7.89 -1.93
N CYS A 13 33.29 6.71 -1.95
CA CYS A 13 32.07 6.44 -1.17
C CYS A 13 32.20 5.36 -0.10
N THR A 14 33.38 4.79 0.16
CA THR A 14 33.48 3.74 1.21
C THR A 14 33.56 4.32 2.61
N ALA A 15 34.28 5.44 2.83
CA ALA A 15 34.40 6.04 4.16
C ALA A 15 33.06 6.64 4.66
N CYS A 16 32.32 7.33 3.79
CA CYS A 16 31.00 7.85 4.14
C CYS A 16 29.90 6.78 4.22
N ALA A 17 30.11 5.60 3.65
CA ALA A 17 29.16 4.49 3.79
C ALA A 17 29.15 3.94 5.23
N PHE A 18 30.33 3.81 5.86
CA PHE A 18 30.41 3.33 7.25
C PHE A 18 29.71 4.26 8.25
N ASP A 19 29.90 5.59 8.13
CA ASP A 19 29.26 6.55 9.04
C ASP A 19 27.73 6.62 8.86
N VAL A 20 27.25 6.37 7.64
CA VAL A 20 25.80 6.34 7.34
C VAL A 20 25.17 5.05 7.85
N ASP A 21 25.81 3.91 7.64
CA ASP A 21 25.33 2.62 8.14
C ASP A 21 25.26 2.62 9.68
N ASP A 22 26.33 3.05 10.36
CA ASP A 22 26.35 3.15 11.83
C ASP A 22 25.27 4.11 12.36
N PHE A 23 25.03 5.22 11.66
CA PHE A 23 23.95 6.16 12.00
C PHE A 23 22.57 5.52 11.82
N LEU A 24 22.33 4.80 10.72
CA LEU A 24 21.07 4.12 10.46
C LEU A 24 20.81 2.99 11.45
N ASP A 25 21.84 2.23 11.82
CA ASP A 25 21.77 1.19 12.85
C ASP A 25 21.47 1.79 14.23
N GLN A 26 22.11 2.91 14.57
CA GLN A 26 21.82 3.63 15.81
C GLN A 26 20.38 4.16 15.83
N LEU A 27 19.90 4.67 14.70
CA LEU A 27 18.52 5.14 14.55
C LEU A 27 17.54 3.97 14.72
N ASP A 28 17.75 2.84 14.07
CA ASP A 28 16.88 1.65 14.19
C ASP A 28 16.84 1.12 15.63
N SER A 29 17.98 1.09 16.30
CA SER A 29 18.08 0.74 17.72
C SER A 29 17.31 1.72 18.61
N THR A 30 17.42 3.03 18.35
CA THR A 30 16.70 4.08 19.10
C THR A 30 15.19 4.02 18.87
N LEU A 31 14.78 3.61 17.67
CA LEU A 31 13.38 3.47 17.27
C LEU A 31 12.79 2.09 17.64
N THR A 32 13.56 1.24 18.31
CA THR A 32 13.13 -0.06 18.82
C THR A 32 13.04 -0.03 20.34
N LEU A 33 11.88 -0.40 20.87
CA LEU A 33 11.63 -0.55 22.29
C LEU A 33 11.34 -2.02 22.59
N SER A 34 12.08 -2.60 23.54
CA SER A 34 11.79 -3.94 24.09
C SER A 34 11.58 -3.86 25.60
N ALA A 35 10.60 -4.60 26.12
CA ALA A 35 10.31 -4.67 27.55
C ALA A 35 9.88 -6.08 27.99
N PHE A 36 9.88 -6.32 29.31
CA PHE A 36 9.40 -7.57 29.93
C PHE A 36 10.08 -8.84 29.40
N HIS A 37 11.41 -8.86 29.32
CA HIS A 37 12.18 -9.98 28.75
C HIS A 37 11.77 -10.29 27.30
N ASP A 38 11.67 -9.24 26.47
CA ASP A 38 11.25 -9.30 25.06
C ASP A 38 9.82 -9.83 24.81
N ASN A 39 9.00 -9.94 25.86
CA ASN A 39 7.59 -10.26 25.71
C ASN A 39 6.77 -9.07 25.16
N PHE A 40 7.35 -7.87 25.15
CA PHE A 40 6.83 -6.73 24.40
C PHE A 40 7.94 -6.15 23.54
N ARG A 41 7.65 -5.94 22.26
CA ARG A 41 8.53 -5.25 21.32
C ARG A 41 7.73 -4.25 20.50
N ALA A 42 8.24 -3.04 20.34
CA ALA A 42 7.71 -2.04 19.42
C ALA A 42 8.85 -1.48 18.55
N ARG A 43 8.58 -1.22 17.28
CA ARG A 43 9.54 -0.66 16.33
C ARG A 43 8.87 0.40 15.46
N LEU A 44 9.50 1.55 15.33
CA LEU A 44 9.16 2.54 14.32
C LEU A 44 10.18 2.45 13.17
N SER A 45 9.69 2.29 11.94
CA SER A 45 10.52 2.25 10.74
C SER A 45 9.87 3.05 9.61
N GLY A 46 10.52 3.19 8.46
CA GLY A 46 9.95 3.93 7.35
C GLY A 46 10.78 3.95 6.08
N THR A 47 10.19 4.51 5.03
CA THR A 47 10.82 4.72 3.71
C THR A 47 10.59 6.16 3.25
N LEU A 48 11.58 6.71 2.54
CA LEU A 48 11.47 7.99 1.85
C LEU A 48 11.64 7.75 0.35
N ASP A 49 10.55 7.90 -0.39
CA ASP A 49 10.49 7.74 -1.83
C ASP A 49 10.54 9.12 -2.51
N LEU A 50 11.42 9.28 -3.50
CA LEU A 50 11.59 10.50 -4.28
C LEU A 50 11.38 10.19 -5.77
N GLU A 51 10.17 10.44 -6.25
CA GLU A 51 9.77 10.10 -7.62
C GLU A 51 9.62 11.36 -8.49
N ILE A 52 10.12 11.31 -9.72
CA ILE A 52 9.89 12.33 -10.75
C ILE A 52 9.27 11.66 -11.96
N TYR A 53 8.08 12.11 -12.33
CA TYR A 53 7.38 11.69 -13.54
C TYR A 53 7.48 12.79 -14.59
N ASN A 54 7.73 12.39 -15.83
CA ASN A 54 7.62 13.26 -16.99
C ASN A 54 6.64 12.62 -17.98
N PHE A 55 5.62 13.36 -18.41
CA PHE A 55 4.54 12.86 -19.23
C PHE A 55 4.55 13.52 -20.61
N GLU A 56 4.53 12.71 -21.67
CA GLU A 56 4.30 13.18 -23.05
C GLU A 56 2.82 13.09 -23.47
N GLN A 57 2.01 12.43 -22.64
CA GLN A 57 0.57 12.22 -22.79
C GLN A 57 -0.09 12.53 -21.43
N PRO A 58 -1.42 12.69 -21.35
CA PRO A 58 -2.09 12.79 -20.07
C PRO A 58 -1.65 11.68 -19.10
N ALA A 59 -1.52 12.02 -17.82
CA ALA A 59 -0.96 11.13 -16.81
C ALA A 59 -1.64 9.74 -16.84
N PRO A 60 -0.89 8.63 -16.88
CA PRO A 60 -1.46 7.28 -16.99
C PRO A 60 -2.08 6.79 -15.67
N GLY A 61 -2.85 5.70 -15.75
CA GLY A 61 -3.38 5.01 -14.56
C GLY A 61 -4.17 5.92 -13.64
N LEU A 62 -3.95 5.83 -12.33
CA LEU A 62 -4.57 6.70 -11.33
C LEU A 62 -3.77 7.96 -10.98
N ILE A 63 -2.66 8.25 -11.67
CA ILE A 63 -1.89 9.48 -11.41
C ILE A 63 -2.73 10.72 -11.74
N ASP A 64 -3.06 11.54 -10.76
CA ASP A 64 -3.95 12.68 -10.90
C ASP A 64 -3.14 13.98 -11.08
N SER A 65 -2.80 14.32 -12.32
CA SER A 65 -1.93 15.46 -12.62
C SER A 65 -2.29 16.08 -13.96
N ASN A 66 -2.37 17.41 -13.99
CA ASN A 66 -2.56 18.19 -15.21
C ASN A 66 -1.26 18.86 -15.70
N ILE A 67 -0.15 18.62 -15.02
CA ILE A 67 1.19 19.12 -15.39
C ILE A 67 2.03 18.04 -16.04
N ASP A 68 2.97 18.45 -16.90
CA ASP A 68 3.84 17.54 -17.68
C ASP A 68 4.99 16.94 -16.86
N THR A 69 5.34 17.54 -15.72
CA THR A 69 6.40 17.04 -14.84
C THR A 69 5.97 17.10 -13.39
N LEU A 70 5.83 15.94 -12.77
CA LEU A 70 5.37 15.79 -11.40
C LEU A 70 6.51 15.29 -10.50
N PHE A 71 6.79 16.01 -9.43
CA PHE A 71 7.63 15.54 -8.33
C PHE A 71 6.74 15.04 -7.18
N ASN A 72 6.87 13.76 -6.84
CA ASN A 72 6.03 13.06 -5.87
C ASN A 72 6.88 12.50 -4.71
N PRO A 73 7.22 13.31 -3.70
CA PRO A 73 7.88 12.81 -2.50
C PRO A 73 6.88 12.08 -1.59
N ARG A 74 7.27 10.93 -1.04
CA ARG A 74 6.47 10.17 -0.08
C ARG A 74 7.34 9.70 1.09
N LEU A 75 6.93 10.07 2.29
CA LEU A 75 7.45 9.49 3.53
C LEU A 75 6.41 8.48 4.05
N THR A 76 6.78 7.21 4.17
CA THR A 76 5.96 6.17 4.79
C THR A 76 6.56 5.76 6.11
N LEU A 77 5.78 5.74 7.18
CA LEU A 77 6.20 5.31 8.52
C LEU A 77 5.37 4.12 8.98
N PHE A 78 6.05 3.14 9.56
CA PHE A 78 5.48 1.88 10.05
C PHE A 78 5.71 1.76 11.55
N LEU A 79 4.65 1.52 12.30
CA LEU A 79 4.70 1.15 13.70
C LEU A 79 4.31 -0.31 13.84
N ASP A 80 5.28 -1.13 14.22
CA ASP A 80 5.09 -2.54 14.55
C ASP A 80 5.13 -2.71 16.06
N ALA A 81 4.13 -3.37 16.65
CA ALA A 81 4.14 -3.73 18.07
C ALA A 81 3.70 -5.17 18.27
N GLN A 82 4.42 -5.92 19.08
CA GLN A 82 4.18 -7.33 19.34
C GLN A 82 4.16 -7.59 20.85
N ILE A 83 3.17 -8.36 21.30
CA ILE A 83 3.05 -8.86 22.68
C ILE A 83 3.04 -10.39 22.63
N GLY A 84 4.11 -10.99 23.16
CA GLY A 84 4.36 -12.44 23.10
C GLY A 84 4.37 -12.97 21.66
N SER A 85 3.96 -14.23 21.48
CA SER A 85 3.84 -14.84 20.15
C SER A 85 2.46 -14.63 19.49
N GLN A 86 1.51 -14.02 20.20
CA GLN A 86 0.09 -14.11 19.83
C GLN A 86 -0.52 -12.79 19.35
N ILE A 87 -0.07 -11.64 19.86
CA ILE A 87 -0.71 -10.35 19.56
C ILE A 87 0.27 -9.48 18.81
N TYR A 88 -0.17 -8.97 17.67
CA TYR A 88 0.58 -8.05 16.85
C TYR A 88 -0.31 -6.88 16.43
N PHE A 89 0.23 -5.68 16.51
CA PHE A 89 -0.38 -4.45 16.06
C PHE A 89 0.52 -3.82 15.01
N PHE A 90 -0.08 -3.31 13.95
CA PHE A 90 0.60 -2.60 12.88
C PHE A 90 -0.14 -1.30 12.59
N ALA A 91 0.60 -0.23 12.32
CA ALA A 91 0.05 0.98 11.73
C ALA A 91 1.00 1.55 10.66
N GLN A 92 0.42 2.08 9.59
CA GLN A 92 1.13 2.76 8.52
C GLN A 92 0.58 4.18 8.38
N SER A 93 1.47 5.17 8.50
CA SER A 93 1.16 6.57 8.16
C SER A 93 1.98 7.05 6.97
N ARG A 94 1.44 7.99 6.20
CA ARG A 94 2.11 8.57 5.04
C ARG A 94 2.03 10.09 5.07
N LEU A 95 3.11 10.73 4.65
CA LEU A 95 3.14 12.15 4.29
C LEU A 95 3.49 12.21 2.80
N ASP A 96 2.50 12.50 1.97
CA ASP A 96 2.60 12.48 0.50
C ASP A 96 1.57 13.41 -0.15
N ARG A 97 1.52 13.45 -1.48
CA ARG A 97 0.55 14.24 -2.26
C ARG A 97 -0.79 13.51 -2.47
N GLY A 98 -1.07 12.46 -1.71
CA GLY A 98 -2.26 11.61 -1.88
C GLY A 98 -1.96 10.13 -2.00
N PHE A 99 -3.04 9.35 -1.95
CA PHE A 99 -2.96 7.90 -2.13
C PHE A 99 -2.35 7.57 -3.50
N ASP A 100 -2.98 8.12 -4.54
CA ASP A 100 -2.45 8.14 -5.89
C ASP A 100 -1.56 9.39 -6.08
N PRO A 101 -0.43 9.29 -6.83
CA PRO A 101 0.43 10.45 -7.10
C PRO A 101 -0.37 11.59 -7.73
N SER A 102 -0.18 12.82 -7.24
CA SER A 102 -0.94 13.97 -7.75
C SER A 102 -0.20 15.29 -7.70
N ASP A 103 -0.67 16.29 -8.46
CA ASP A 103 -0.20 17.67 -8.36
C ASP A 103 -0.86 18.48 -7.22
N HIS A 104 -1.63 17.83 -6.33
CA HIS A 104 -2.23 18.44 -5.14
C HIS A 104 -1.22 18.66 -4.00
N GLY A 105 -1.63 19.39 -2.95
CA GLY A 105 -0.78 19.64 -1.77
C GLY A 105 -0.42 18.38 -0.98
N ALA A 106 0.63 18.48 -0.16
CA ALA A 106 1.01 17.40 0.76
C ALA A 106 -0.04 17.22 1.87
N GLN A 107 -0.27 15.98 2.27
CA GLN A 107 -1.20 15.58 3.30
C GLN A 107 -0.64 14.45 4.16
N VAL A 108 -1.07 14.40 5.43
CA VAL A 108 -0.76 13.32 6.36
C VAL A 108 -1.93 12.35 6.40
N ARG A 109 -1.67 11.07 6.19
CA ARG A 109 -2.69 10.02 6.09
C ARG A 109 -2.33 8.86 7.03
N LEU A 110 -3.32 8.33 7.75
CA LEU A 110 -3.22 7.05 8.45
C LEU A 110 -3.84 5.98 7.55
N ASP A 111 -2.98 5.33 6.76
CA ASP A 111 -3.40 4.46 5.67
C ASP A 111 -3.79 3.07 6.15
N GLU A 112 -3.03 2.52 7.09
CA GLU A 112 -3.33 1.22 7.70
C GLU A 112 -3.21 1.29 9.21
N TYR A 113 -4.06 0.53 9.89
CA TYR A 113 -3.93 0.19 11.29
C TYR A 113 -4.71 -1.10 11.55
N ALA A 114 -4.07 -2.10 12.14
CA ALA A 114 -4.72 -3.38 12.41
C ALA A 114 -4.19 -4.04 13.68
N LEU A 115 -5.11 -4.65 14.41
CA LEU A 115 -4.79 -5.60 15.47
C LEU A 115 -4.94 -7.01 14.92
N ARG A 116 -3.90 -7.82 15.10
CA ARG A 116 -3.82 -9.22 14.71
C ARG A 116 -3.65 -10.10 15.95
N VAL A 117 -4.42 -11.17 16.02
CA VAL A 117 -4.34 -12.18 17.06
C VAL A 117 -4.17 -13.55 16.42
N THR A 118 -3.07 -14.23 16.74
CA THR A 118 -2.70 -15.57 16.28
C THR A 118 -2.59 -16.48 17.51
N PRO A 119 -3.65 -17.20 17.91
CA PRO A 119 -3.67 -17.90 19.20
C PRO A 119 -2.67 -19.05 19.32
N TRP A 120 -2.31 -19.68 18.18
CA TRP A 120 -1.40 -20.82 18.13
C TRP A 120 -0.17 -20.48 17.30
N GLU A 121 0.99 -20.93 17.78
CA GLU A 121 2.28 -20.71 17.11
C GLU A 121 2.38 -21.38 15.73
N ASP A 122 1.55 -22.39 15.46
CA ASP A 122 1.46 -23.04 14.15
C ASP A 122 0.74 -22.18 13.09
N GLY A 123 0.23 -21.00 13.46
CA GLY A 123 -0.38 -20.03 12.54
C GLY A 123 -1.66 -20.52 11.87
N ARG A 124 -2.29 -21.59 12.38
CA ARG A 124 -3.48 -22.19 11.76
C ARG A 124 -4.72 -21.30 11.79
N LEU A 125 -4.72 -20.31 12.68
CA LEU A 125 -5.75 -19.29 12.80
C LEU A 125 -5.12 -17.95 13.18
N THR A 126 -5.45 -16.93 12.41
CA THR A 126 -5.14 -15.53 12.66
C THR A 126 -6.40 -14.73 12.43
N VAL A 127 -6.76 -13.87 13.39
CA VAL A 127 -7.86 -12.91 13.26
C VAL A 127 -7.26 -11.51 13.19
N GLN A 128 -7.69 -10.71 12.24
CA GLN A 128 -7.25 -9.33 12.08
C GLN A 128 -8.44 -8.38 11.99
N ILE A 129 -8.37 -7.24 12.68
CA ILE A 129 -9.40 -6.18 12.66
C ILE A 129 -8.75 -4.82 12.49
N GLY A 130 -9.37 -3.94 11.70
CA GLY A 130 -8.93 -2.56 11.50
C GLY A 130 -9.06 -2.10 10.05
N LYS A 131 -8.25 -1.13 9.65
CA LYS A 131 -8.12 -0.59 8.29
C LYS A 131 -6.84 -1.16 7.68
N PHE A 132 -6.95 -2.07 6.71
CA PHE A 132 -5.79 -2.85 6.25
C PHE A 132 -5.99 -3.40 4.84
N ALA A 133 -4.88 -3.73 4.19
CA ALA A 133 -4.83 -4.27 2.84
C ALA A 133 -5.72 -5.52 2.62
N THR A 134 -6.37 -5.62 1.47
CA THR A 134 -7.22 -6.77 1.12
C THR A 134 -6.44 -8.09 1.02
N VAL A 135 -7.10 -9.21 1.29
CA VAL A 135 -6.57 -10.57 1.01
C VAL A 135 -6.50 -10.90 -0.49
N VAL A 136 -7.12 -10.07 -1.35
CA VAL A 136 -7.25 -10.34 -2.78
C VAL A 136 -6.01 -9.93 -3.56
N GLY A 137 -5.43 -10.90 -4.26
CA GLY A 137 -4.37 -10.68 -5.23
C GLY A 137 -2.94 -10.77 -4.67
N ASN A 138 -2.00 -11.09 -5.57
CA ASN A 138 -0.61 -11.37 -5.22
C ASN A 138 0.31 -10.14 -5.28
N TRP A 139 -0.20 -8.99 -5.70
CA TRP A 139 0.54 -7.74 -5.68
C TRP A 139 0.43 -7.04 -4.33
N VAL A 140 -0.73 -7.18 -3.66
CA VAL A 140 -1.02 -6.53 -2.39
C VAL A 140 0.04 -6.77 -1.31
N PRO A 141 0.60 -7.99 -1.11
CA PRO A 141 1.64 -8.17 -0.10
C PRO A 141 2.95 -7.42 -0.38
N ARG A 142 3.18 -7.01 -1.64
CA ARG A 142 4.44 -6.41 -2.14
C ARG A 142 4.22 -5.03 -2.79
N HIS A 143 3.17 -4.33 -2.37
CA HIS A 143 2.74 -3.08 -3.00
C HIS A 143 3.61 -1.87 -2.62
N LEU A 144 4.42 -1.98 -1.57
CA LEU A 144 5.34 -0.94 -1.13
C LEU A 144 6.51 -0.80 -2.11
N SER A 145 7.06 0.41 -2.24
CA SER A 145 8.11 0.76 -3.20
C SER A 145 9.35 -0.14 -3.11
N TRP A 146 9.71 -0.58 -1.92
CA TRP A 146 10.87 -1.44 -1.69
C TRP A 146 10.71 -2.86 -2.24
N GLU A 147 9.48 -3.35 -2.35
CA GLU A 147 9.16 -4.71 -2.82
C GLU A 147 8.48 -4.75 -4.18
N ASN A 148 7.91 -3.63 -4.62
CA ASN A 148 7.26 -3.51 -5.91
C ASN A 148 8.32 -3.31 -7.01
N PRO A 149 8.49 -4.24 -7.96
CA PRO A 149 9.49 -4.11 -9.02
C PRO A 149 9.10 -3.08 -10.10
N PHE A 150 7.91 -2.49 -10.01
CA PHE A 150 7.38 -1.53 -10.96
C PHE A 150 7.17 -0.17 -10.28
N ILE A 151 7.27 0.90 -11.06
CA ILE A 151 6.97 2.27 -10.61
C ILE A 151 5.48 2.40 -10.21
N ASN A 152 4.63 1.60 -10.83
CA ASN A 152 3.18 1.66 -10.75
C ASN A 152 2.57 0.33 -10.33
N ALA A 153 1.28 0.32 -10.00
CA ALA A 153 0.57 -0.91 -9.72
C ALA A 153 0.26 -1.67 -11.04
N PRO A 154 0.01 -3.00 -11.00
CA PRO A 154 -0.42 -3.71 -12.20
C PRO A 154 -1.74 -3.17 -12.73
N LEU A 155 -1.99 -3.32 -14.04
CA LEU A 155 -3.15 -2.73 -14.75
C LEU A 155 -4.50 -2.88 -14.01
N ILE A 156 -4.75 -4.05 -13.41
CA ILE A 156 -6.01 -4.34 -12.70
C ILE A 156 -6.22 -3.49 -11.43
N TYR A 157 -5.14 -2.93 -10.88
CA TYR A 157 -5.11 -2.14 -9.64
C TYR A 157 -5.17 -0.62 -9.86
N GLU A 158 -4.83 -0.14 -11.05
CA GLU A 158 -4.66 1.29 -11.33
C GLU A 158 -5.27 1.78 -12.64
N ASN A 159 -5.69 0.89 -13.54
CA ASN A 159 -6.33 1.33 -14.78
C ASN A 159 -7.84 1.48 -14.55
N VAL A 160 -8.35 2.69 -14.74
CA VAL A 160 -9.76 2.98 -14.53
C VAL A 160 -10.62 2.36 -15.65
N THR A 161 -11.76 1.80 -15.26
CA THR A 161 -12.81 1.36 -16.18
C THR A 161 -13.83 2.48 -16.36
N PRO A 162 -14.68 2.50 -17.39
CA PRO A 162 -15.75 3.50 -17.52
C PRO A 162 -16.90 3.37 -16.49
N ILE A 163 -16.67 2.68 -15.38
CA ILE A 163 -17.62 2.48 -14.27
C ILE A 163 -17.34 3.52 -13.19
N GLN A 164 -18.40 4.10 -12.63
CA GLN A 164 -18.33 5.03 -11.49
C GLN A 164 -19.05 4.45 -10.28
N ASP A 165 -18.67 4.92 -9.09
CA ASP A 165 -19.25 4.52 -7.80
C ASP A 165 -20.26 5.54 -7.21
N LYS A 166 -20.28 6.78 -7.71
CA LYS A 166 -21.17 7.85 -7.21
C LYS A 166 -22.47 8.02 -8.00
N SER A 167 -22.52 7.55 -9.24
CA SER A 167 -23.72 7.68 -10.08
C SER A 167 -23.90 6.49 -11.01
N ALA A 168 -25.15 6.05 -11.18
CA ALA A 168 -25.49 5.01 -12.13
C ALA A 168 -25.45 5.57 -13.57
N PRO A 169 -24.99 4.79 -14.56
CA PRO A 169 -24.99 5.23 -15.95
C PRO A 169 -26.42 5.45 -16.45
N VAL A 170 -26.68 6.63 -17.01
CA VAL A 170 -28.02 7.00 -17.53
C VAL A 170 -28.38 6.31 -18.84
N SER A 171 -27.39 5.76 -19.55
CA SER A 171 -27.57 4.97 -20.79
C SER A 171 -26.32 4.16 -21.12
N PRO A 172 -26.39 3.14 -22.01
CA PRO A 172 -25.20 2.42 -22.48
C PRO A 172 -24.14 3.32 -23.14
N LEU A 173 -24.55 4.44 -23.77
CA LEU A 173 -23.62 5.40 -24.38
C LEU A 173 -22.72 6.09 -23.33
N TYR A 174 -23.12 6.07 -22.06
CA TYR A 174 -22.32 6.63 -20.97
C TYR A 174 -20.96 5.93 -20.82
N PHE A 175 -20.88 4.62 -21.06
CA PHE A 175 -19.61 3.88 -20.97
C PHE A 175 -18.62 4.27 -22.07
N ILE A 176 -19.08 4.91 -23.15
CA ILE A 176 -18.24 5.41 -24.24
C ILE A 176 -17.89 6.87 -23.97
N TYR A 177 -18.88 7.71 -23.67
CA TYR A 177 -18.70 9.16 -23.64
C TYR A 177 -18.37 9.73 -22.26
N GLY A 178 -18.71 9.03 -21.17
CA GLY A 178 -18.43 9.48 -19.81
C GLY A 178 -16.96 9.88 -19.60
N PRO A 179 -15.99 9.05 -19.99
CA PRO A 179 -14.56 9.38 -19.85
C PRO A 179 -14.10 10.65 -20.59
N TYR A 180 -14.88 11.17 -21.55
CA TYR A 180 -14.57 12.43 -22.23
C TYR A 180 -15.13 13.67 -21.51
N TYR A 181 -16.10 13.50 -20.60
CA TYR A 181 -16.79 14.59 -19.91
C TYR A 181 -16.44 14.71 -18.43
N TYR A 182 -15.95 13.63 -17.81
CA TYR A 182 -15.61 13.60 -16.40
C TYR A 182 -14.12 13.38 -16.21
N GLU A 183 -13.60 13.88 -15.09
CA GLU A 183 -12.23 13.65 -14.67
C GLU A 183 -11.98 12.17 -14.42
N LYS A 184 -10.73 11.75 -14.63
CA LYS A 184 -10.30 10.36 -14.48
C LYS A 184 -10.63 9.78 -13.10
N TYR A 185 -10.55 10.59 -12.05
CA TYR A 185 -10.85 10.20 -10.66
C TYR A 185 -12.35 9.93 -10.39
N ALA A 186 -13.23 10.22 -11.34
CA ALA A 186 -14.64 9.83 -11.25
C ALA A 186 -14.85 8.33 -11.48
N PHE A 187 -13.88 7.66 -12.09
CA PHE A 187 -13.96 6.28 -12.56
C PHE A 187 -13.18 5.32 -11.66
N ASN A 188 -13.57 4.04 -11.66
CA ASN A 188 -13.03 3.04 -10.75
C ASN A 188 -12.21 1.97 -11.51
N PRO A 189 -11.05 1.55 -10.98
CA PRO A 189 -10.37 0.33 -11.41
C PRO A 189 -11.12 -0.91 -10.90
N VAL A 190 -10.63 -2.10 -11.26
CA VAL A 190 -11.22 -3.36 -10.75
C VAL A 190 -10.90 -3.57 -9.27
N ILE A 191 -9.67 -3.25 -8.86
CA ILE A 191 -9.24 -3.16 -7.46
C ILE A 191 -8.52 -1.82 -7.31
N TRP A 192 -8.80 -1.01 -6.30
CA TRP A 192 -8.13 0.28 -6.11
C TRP A 192 -6.92 0.12 -5.21
N GLY A 193 -5.74 -0.01 -5.82
CA GLY A 193 -4.50 -0.28 -5.08
C GLY A 193 -4.65 -1.49 -4.14
N PRO A 194 -4.09 -1.48 -2.93
CA PRO A 194 -4.23 -2.55 -1.95
C PRO A 194 -5.58 -2.54 -1.21
N SER A 195 -6.49 -1.59 -1.51
CA SER A 195 -7.80 -1.41 -0.87
C SER A 195 -7.73 -1.55 0.66
N TYR A 196 -7.36 -0.48 1.36
CA TYR A 196 -7.28 -0.49 2.83
C TYR A 196 -8.63 -0.36 3.52
N ALA A 197 -9.71 -0.86 2.93
CA ALA A 197 -11.05 -0.80 3.54
C ALA A 197 -11.02 -1.37 4.97
N SER A 198 -11.87 -0.82 5.83
CA SER A 198 -11.98 -1.25 7.23
C SER A 198 -12.75 -2.55 7.34
N GLY A 199 -12.39 -3.43 8.26
CA GLY A 199 -13.10 -4.69 8.45
C GLY A 199 -12.40 -5.70 9.32
N ILE A 200 -12.75 -6.97 9.10
CA ILE A 200 -12.25 -8.13 9.83
C ILE A 200 -11.80 -9.18 8.81
N SER A 201 -10.70 -9.86 9.10
CA SER A 201 -10.26 -11.03 8.35
C SER A 201 -9.88 -12.19 9.26
N VAL A 202 -10.02 -13.39 8.72
CA VAL A 202 -9.58 -14.65 9.30
C VAL A 202 -8.70 -15.35 8.28
N SER A 203 -7.52 -15.78 8.70
CA SER A 203 -6.58 -16.49 7.82
C SER A 203 -5.81 -17.57 8.56
N GLY A 204 -5.18 -18.46 7.82
CA GLY A 204 -4.31 -19.47 8.41
C GLY A 204 -3.76 -20.44 7.39
N GLN A 205 -2.97 -21.39 7.87
CA GLN A 205 -2.40 -22.45 7.07
C GLN A 205 -2.73 -23.83 7.68
N LEU A 206 -3.13 -24.77 6.84
CA LEU A 206 -3.40 -26.16 7.19
C LEU A 206 -2.63 -27.07 6.25
N GLY A 207 -1.45 -27.52 6.70
CA GLY A 207 -0.52 -28.29 5.87
C GLY A 207 -0.12 -27.53 4.61
N LYS A 208 -0.50 -28.08 3.45
CA LYS A 208 -0.20 -27.51 2.13
C LYS A 208 -1.20 -26.44 1.66
N PHE A 209 -2.21 -26.10 2.46
CA PHE A 209 -3.22 -25.14 2.07
C PHE A 209 -3.13 -23.88 2.94
N ASP A 210 -3.20 -22.71 2.31
CA ASP A 210 -3.45 -21.45 3.01
C ASP A 210 -4.84 -20.92 2.65
N TYR A 211 -5.47 -20.27 3.62
CA TYR A 211 -6.78 -19.67 3.43
C TYR A 211 -6.81 -18.28 4.05
N ALA A 212 -7.61 -17.40 3.48
CA ALA A 212 -7.96 -16.12 4.04
C ALA A 212 -9.39 -15.77 3.64
N VAL A 213 -10.17 -15.24 4.57
CA VAL A 213 -11.52 -14.73 4.34
C VAL A 213 -11.61 -13.38 5.03
N GLU A 214 -12.22 -12.40 4.38
CA GLU A 214 -12.43 -11.08 4.95
C GLU A 214 -13.83 -10.55 4.67
N MET A 215 -14.28 -9.67 5.57
CA MET A 215 -15.43 -8.80 5.40
C MET A 215 -14.92 -7.37 5.54
N LYS A 216 -15.16 -6.55 4.51
CA LYS A 216 -14.73 -5.16 4.44
C LYS A 216 -15.93 -4.23 4.26
N ASN A 217 -15.78 -3.00 4.70
CA ASN A 217 -16.82 -1.99 4.73
C ASN A 217 -17.11 -1.34 3.36
N ALA A 218 -16.20 -1.52 2.39
CA ALA A 218 -16.29 -0.96 1.05
C ALA A 218 -15.81 -1.97 -0.01
N SER A 219 -16.20 -1.74 -1.27
CA SER A 219 -15.77 -2.54 -2.43
C SER A 219 -14.27 -2.47 -2.65
N LEU A 220 -13.69 -3.54 -3.21
CA LEU A 220 -12.30 -3.54 -3.68
C LEU A 220 -12.04 -2.44 -4.70
N SER A 221 -13.04 -2.07 -5.50
CA SER A 221 -12.96 -1.02 -6.51
C SER A 221 -13.20 0.39 -5.94
N SER A 222 -13.51 0.52 -4.65
CA SER A 222 -13.87 1.80 -4.04
C SER A 222 -12.66 2.73 -3.88
N ARG A 223 -12.91 4.02 -4.04
CA ARG A 223 -11.92 5.09 -3.84
C ARG A 223 -11.43 5.17 -2.39
N PRO A 224 -10.21 5.69 -2.12
CA PRO A 224 -9.62 5.77 -0.79
C PRO A 224 -10.49 6.46 0.27
N GLU A 225 -11.30 7.44 -0.12
CA GLU A 225 -12.19 8.18 0.79
C GLU A 225 -13.28 7.30 1.41
N SER A 226 -13.65 6.21 0.74
CA SER A 226 -14.71 5.29 1.21
C SER A 226 -14.22 4.22 2.20
N TRP A 227 -12.91 4.09 2.41
CA TRP A 227 -12.32 2.98 3.18
C TRP A 227 -12.46 3.11 4.69
N THR A 228 -12.74 4.32 5.18
CA THR A 228 -12.92 4.57 6.62
C THR A 228 -14.33 4.18 7.05
N VAL A 229 -14.48 3.51 8.20
CA VAL A 229 -15.79 3.09 8.74
C VAL A 229 -16.77 4.25 8.87
N THR A 230 -16.29 5.46 9.14
CA THR A 230 -17.14 6.64 9.35
C THR A 230 -17.81 7.16 8.07
N GLU A 231 -17.33 6.76 6.88
CA GLU A 231 -17.90 7.24 5.61
C GLU A 231 -19.17 6.46 5.25
N ASN A 232 -19.09 5.14 5.20
CA ASN A 232 -20.18 4.27 4.71
C ASN A 232 -20.68 3.22 5.73
N GLY A 233 -20.13 3.20 6.95
CA GLY A 233 -20.42 2.14 7.90
C GLY A 233 -20.15 0.77 7.29
N PHE A 234 -21.07 -0.18 7.47
CA PHE A 234 -21.06 -1.50 6.83
C PHE A 234 -22.34 -1.75 6.03
N ASP A 235 -22.92 -0.70 5.44
CA ASP A 235 -24.21 -0.80 4.74
C ASP A 235 -24.12 -1.66 3.47
N ASN A 236 -22.96 -1.66 2.80
CA ASN A 236 -22.68 -2.44 1.59
C ASN A 236 -21.35 -3.22 1.73
N PRO A 237 -21.29 -4.24 2.61
CA PRO A 237 -20.04 -4.91 2.92
C PRO A 237 -19.58 -5.79 1.74
N THR A 238 -18.27 -5.88 1.58
CA THR A 238 -17.63 -6.76 0.59
C THR A 238 -17.03 -7.97 1.29
N PHE A 239 -17.31 -9.15 0.76
CA PHE A 239 -16.76 -10.41 1.25
C PHE A 239 -15.79 -10.97 0.22
N SER A 240 -14.59 -11.29 0.67
CA SER A 240 -13.53 -11.81 -0.19
C SER A 240 -12.90 -13.05 0.44
N SER A 241 -12.45 -13.98 -0.39
CA SER A 241 -11.73 -15.16 0.08
C SER A 241 -10.57 -15.51 -0.86
N ARG A 242 -9.48 -16.00 -0.29
CA ARG A 242 -8.33 -16.55 -0.99
C ARG A 242 -8.06 -17.96 -0.49
N PHE A 243 -7.85 -18.89 -1.40
CA PHE A 243 -7.40 -20.25 -1.11
C PHE A 243 -6.12 -20.51 -1.92
N GLY A 244 -5.05 -20.87 -1.24
CA GLY A 244 -3.75 -21.19 -1.81
C GLY A 244 -3.42 -22.65 -1.59
N PHE A 245 -2.76 -23.27 -2.57
CA PHE A 245 -2.15 -24.58 -2.45
C PHE A 245 -0.65 -24.46 -2.67
N ARG A 246 0.13 -24.96 -1.71
CA ARG A 246 1.60 -24.96 -1.68
C ARG A 246 2.07 -26.41 -1.75
N PRO A 247 2.37 -26.92 -2.95
CA PRO A 247 2.63 -28.35 -3.17
C PRO A 247 3.90 -28.88 -2.51
N ASN A 248 4.82 -28.02 -2.09
CA ASN A 248 6.17 -28.35 -1.65
C ASN A 248 6.38 -28.02 -0.18
#